data_AF-A0A2S2FH84-F1
#
_entry.id   AF-A0A2S2FH84-F1
#
_cell.length_a   1.000
_cell.length_b   1.000
_cell.length_c   1.000
_cell.angle_alpha   90.00
_cell.angle_beta   90.00
_cell.angle_gamma   90.00
#
_symmetry.space_group_name_H-M   'P 1'
#
loop_
_entity.id
_entity.type
_entity.pdbx_description
1 polymer ?
#
loop_
_entity_poly.entity_id
_entity_poly.type
_entity_poly.pdbx_seq_one_letter_code
_entity_poly.pdbx_strand_id
1 'polypeptide(L)' 'MTEILIRQRDDNDVHDFRAIRLSALQNSPEMFGATYAVEVTRPLSVFLNVISNNAIFAAYHHERIIGMLIFQKI' A
#
# COMPACT_ATOMS: atom_id res chain seq x y z
N MET A 1 3.92 -24.62 -8.78
CA MET A 1 4.19 -23.78 -7.59
C MET A 1 3.85 -22.36 -7.96
N THR A 2 3.09 -21.67 -7.12
CA THR A 2 2.76 -20.25 -7.35
C THR A 2 3.91 -19.41 -6.83
N GLU A 3 4.62 -18.70 -7.71
CA GLU A 3 5.75 -17.86 -7.30
C GLU A 3 5.23 -16.53 -6.72
N ILE A 4 5.62 -16.22 -5.49
CA ILE A 4 5.35 -14.94 -4.84
C ILE A 4 6.67 -14.23 -4.61
N LEU A 5 6.78 -13.01 -5.14
CA LEU A 5 7.96 -12.16 -4.98
C LEU A 5 7.67 -11.07 -3.97
N ILE A 6 8.48 -11.01 -2.91
CA ILE A 6 8.45 -9.90 -1.94
C ILE A 6 9.61 -8.96 -2.26
N ARG A 7 9.31 -7.68 -2.46
CA ARG A 7 10.33 -6.66 -2.74
C ARG A 7 10.06 -5.41 -1.90
N GLN A 8 11.15 -4.80 -1.41
CA GLN A 8 11.08 -3.48 -0.79
C GLN A 8 10.81 -2.45 -1.88
N ARG A 9 9.91 -1.51 -1.61
CA ARG A 9 9.51 -0.46 -2.55
C ARG A 9 9.99 0.91 -2.08
N ASP A 10 10.10 1.83 -3.03
CA ASP A 10 10.46 3.23 -2.85
C ASP A 10 9.32 4.15 -3.35
N ASP A 11 9.57 5.46 -3.37
CA ASP A 11 8.57 6.47 -3.72
C ASP A 11 7.97 6.31 -5.13
N ASN A 12 8.64 5.59 -6.04
CA ASN A 12 8.13 5.33 -7.40
C ASN A 12 6.83 4.48 -7.40
N ASP A 13 6.55 3.78 -6.30
CA ASP A 13 5.42 2.86 -6.18
C ASP A 13 4.17 3.50 -5.55
N VAL A 14 4.12 4.83 -5.45
CA VAL A 14 2.99 5.54 -4.81
C VAL A 14 1.63 5.19 -5.41
N HIS A 15 1.55 5.00 -6.72
CA HIS A 15 0.31 4.64 -7.40
C HIS A 15 -0.16 3.24 -7.02
N ASP A 16 0.74 2.27 -7.06
CA ASP A 16 0.47 0.89 -6.64
C ASP A 16 0.10 0.83 -5.16
N PHE A 17 0.82 1.56 -4.31
CA PHE A 17 0.55 1.67 -2.88
C PHE A 17 -0.86 2.22 -2.62
N ARG A 18 -1.24 3.31 -3.29
CA ARG A 18 -2.60 3.87 -3.17
C ARG A 18 -3.65 2.88 -3.64
N ALA A 19 -3.42 2.20 -4.76
CA ALA A 19 -4.37 1.24 -5.32
C ALA A 19 -4.61 0.05 -4.37
N ILE A 20 -3.55 -0.59 -3.89
CA ILE A 20 -3.69 -1.73 -2.96
C ILE A 20 -4.28 -1.29 -1.62
N ARG A 21 -3.91 -0.11 -1.12
CA ARG A 21 -4.43 0.40 0.15
C ARG A 21 -5.92 0.71 0.08
N LEU A 22 -6.37 1.35 -0.99
CA LEU A 22 -7.80 1.60 -1.21
C LEU A 22 -8.59 0.31 -1.39
N SER A 23 -8.04 -0.66 -2.14
CA SER A 23 -8.65 -1.99 -2.27
C SER A 23 -8.78 -2.69 -0.92
N ALA A 24 -7.72 -2.69 -0.10
CA ALA A 24 -7.76 -3.28 1.24
C ALA A 24 -8.78 -2.59 2.15
N LEU A 25 -8.86 -1.26 2.11
CA LEU A 25 -9.84 -0.48 2.85
C LEU A 25 -11.28 -0.79 2.43
N GLN A 26 -11.55 -1.01 1.14
CA GLN A 26 -12.90 -1.39 0.68
C GLN A 26 -13.31 -2.79 1.15
N ASN A 27 -12.37 -3.73 1.17
CA ASN A 27 -12.64 -5.12 1.50
C ASN A 27 -12.67 -5.39 3.01
N SER A 28 -11.95 -4.61 3.82
CA SER A 28 -11.84 -4.80 5.27
C SER A 28 -11.76 -3.46 6.01
N PRO A 29 -12.79 -2.60 5.92
CA PRO A 29 -12.76 -1.24 6.47
C PRO A 29 -12.48 -1.18 7.98
N GLU A 30 -12.89 -2.19 8.73
CA GLU A 30 -12.66 -2.32 10.18
C GLU A 30 -11.17 -2.39 10.57
N MET A 31 -10.30 -2.75 9.62
CA MET A 31 -8.85 -2.78 9.83
C MET A 31 -8.19 -1.41 9.66
N PHE A 32 -8.96 -0.38 9.32
CA PHE A 32 -8.46 0.95 8.98
C PHE A 32 -9.11 2.04 9.84
N GLY A 33 -8.32 3.06 10.18
CA GLY A 33 -8.80 4.27 10.85
C GLY A 33 -9.42 5.32 9.93
N ALA A 34 -9.91 4.92 8.75
CA ALA A 34 -10.44 5.83 7.73
C ALA A 34 -11.58 5.19 6.95
N THR A 35 -12.35 5.98 6.21
CA THR A 35 -13.38 5.49 5.28
C THR A 35 -12.92 5.65 3.84
N TYR A 36 -13.41 4.79 2.95
CA TYR A 36 -13.05 4.85 1.52
C TYR A 36 -13.36 6.23 0.90
N ALA A 37 -14.54 6.79 1.19
CA ALA A 37 -14.96 8.10 0.67
C ALA A 37 -13.98 9.23 1.06
N VAL A 38 -13.38 9.15 2.25
CA VAL A 38 -12.36 10.11 2.69
C VAL A 38 -11.00 9.79 2.07
N GLU A 39 -10.58 8.53 2.06
CA GLU A 39 -9.24 8.15 1.62
C GLU A 39 -9.04 8.28 0.11
N VAL A 40 -10.08 8.06 -0.70
CA VAL A 40 -10.03 8.19 -2.16
C VAL A 40 -9.77 9.64 -2.60
N THR A 41 -10.17 10.63 -1.81
CA THR A 41 -9.97 12.05 -2.14
C THR A 41 -8.61 12.58 -1.69
N ARG A 42 -7.83 11.80 -0.93
CA ARG A 42 -6.51 12.24 -0.46
C ARG A 42 -5.54 12.41 -1.63
N PRO A 43 -4.71 13.47 -1.60
CA PRO A 43 -3.70 13.68 -2.63
C PRO A 43 -2.58 12.63 -2.53
N LEU A 44 -1.90 12.38 -3.65
CA LEU A 44 -0.76 11.45 -3.71
C LEU A 44 0.35 11.79 -2.71
N SER A 45 0.52 13.07 -2.37
CA SER A 45 1.50 13.54 -1.37
C SER A 45 1.31 12.91 0.00
N VAL A 46 0.08 12.57 0.41
CA VAL A 46 -0.16 11.86 1.68
C VAL A 46 0.43 10.45 1.63
N PHE A 47 0.23 9.75 0.51
CA PHE A 47 0.75 8.39 0.32
C PHE A 47 2.27 8.39 0.18
N LEU A 48 2.85 9.37 -0.54
CA LEU A 48 4.30 9.59 -0.59
C LEU A 48 4.87 9.79 0.81
N ASN A 49 4.26 10.64 1.63
CA ASN A 49 4.72 10.84 2.99
C ASN A 49 4.69 9.54 3.82
N VAL A 50 3.71 8.65 3.61
CA VAL A 50 3.75 7.32 4.25
C VAL A 50 4.92 6.50 3.72
N ILE A 51 5.15 6.46 2.41
CA ILE A 51 6.25 5.67 1.82
C ILE A 51 7.61 6.16 2.31
N SER A 52 7.86 7.47 2.28
CA SER A 52 9.16 8.01 2.67
C SER A 52 9.48 7.79 4.15
N ASN A 53 8.47 7.81 5.03
CA ASN A 53 8.64 7.63 6.48
C ASN A 53 8.60 6.17 6.97
N ASN A 54 8.30 5.21 6.09
CA ASN A 54 8.17 3.80 6.46
C ASN A 54 9.04 2.90 5.56
N ALA A 55 9.32 1.68 6.01
CA ALA A 55 9.85 0.63 5.15
C ALA A 55 8.68 -0.22 4.66
N ILE A 56 8.44 -0.21 3.34
CA ILE A 56 7.31 -0.89 2.72
C ILE A 56 7.80 -2.06 1.89
N PHE A 57 7.20 -3.22 2.12
CA PHE A 57 7.42 -4.43 1.35
C PHE A 57 6.11 -4.83 0.68
N ALA A 58 6.15 -5.05 -0.63
CA ALA A 58 5.00 -5.46 -1.41
C ALA A 58 5.19 -6.89 -1.93
N ALA A 59 4.13 -7.69 -1.83
CA ALA A 59 4.06 -9.04 -2.36
C ALA A 59 3.42 -9.01 -3.75
N TYR A 60 4.06 -9.67 -4.71
CA TYR A 60 3.62 -9.75 -6.08
C TYR A 60 3.40 -11.19 -6.50
N HIS A 61 2.32 -11.40 -7.24
CA HIS A 61 2.12 -12.60 -8.04
C HIS A 61 2.07 -12.16 -9.50
N HIS A 62 3.09 -12.55 -10.28
CA HIS A 62 3.40 -11.95 -11.59
C HIS A 62 3.61 -10.42 -11.45
N GLU A 63 2.87 -9.60 -12.21
CA GLU A 63 2.95 -8.14 -12.17
C GLU A 63 1.89 -7.51 -11.24
N ARG A 64 1.08 -8.33 -10.57
CA ARG A 64 0.00 -7.84 -9.70
C ARG A 64 0.42 -7.83 -8.24
N ILE A 65 0.27 -6.68 -7.61
CA ILE A 65 0.39 -6.56 -6.15
C ILE A 65 -0.78 -7.30 -5.48
N ILE A 66 -0.44 -8.18 -4.53
CA ILE A 66 -1.41 -9.01 -3.79
C ILE A 66 -1.38 -8.77 -2.29
N GLY A 67 -0.42 -7.99 -1.79
CA GLY A 67 -0.30 -7.68 -0.38
C GLY A 67 0.85 -6.72 -0.08
N MET A 68 0.86 -6.19 1.14
CA MET A 68 1.85 -5.23 1.59
C MET A 68 2.08 -5.33 3.10
N LEU A 69 3.32 -5.03 3.52
CA LEU A 69 3.74 -4.91 4.91
C LEU A 69 4.41 -3.55 5.08
N ILE A 70 4.08 -2.86 6.16
CA ILE A 70 4.63 -1.54 6.49
C ILE A 70 5.31 -1.64 7.85
N PHE A 71 6.57 -1.25 7.91
CA PHE A 71 7.30 -1.06 9.17
C PHE A 71 7.55 0.43 9.38
N GLN A 72 7.20 0.93 10.56
CA GLN A 72 7.55 2.28 10.95
C GLN A 72 9.05 2.38 11.19
N LYS A 73 9.71 3.34 10.52
CA LYS A 73 11.13 3.64 10.79
C LYS A 73 11.22 4.29 12.17
N ILE A 74 12.18 3.85 12.99
CA ILE A 74 12.49 4.41 14.32
C ILE A 74 13.69 5.33 14.19
#